data_AF-A0A062V5S7-F1
#
_entry.id   AF-A0A062V5S7-F1
#
_cell.length_a   1.000
_cell.length_b   1.000
_cell.length_c   1.000
_cell.angle_alpha   90.00
_cell.angle_beta   90.00
_cell.angle_gamma   90.00
#
_symmetry.space_group_name_H-M   'P 1'
#
loop_
_entity.id
_entity.type
_entity.pdbx_description
1 polymer ?
#
loop_
_entity_poly.entity_id
_entity_poly.type
_entity_poly.pdbx_seq_one_letter_code
_entity_poly.pdbx_strand_id
1 'polypeptide(L)'
;MVVHSEELDRMEKKTPEQMLRVELENEFGFSPIVARALLNKIASYNNSNNPSNQSVGTIFYWAASSKEPAGKPIEEINLVQVRLTLNASTDISVLRKSGMQALREVKIARITQEAQDQGAYLTQEDIAVLLCSSVRTVRRDIERLRKNGIDIPTRGQKMDIGKGVSHKAQIVELYLKNYQYTDIERHTKHSTASIERYIQDFSRVVMLLNQDLNIADIRPAANMSERLIYEYKALYEKYNSENNSRLNEIKSKAIIVKKGGIHA
;
A
#
# COMPACT_ATOMS: atom_id res chain seq x y z
N MET A 1 18.91 18.79 10.27
CA MET A 1 18.76 19.88 11.25
C MET A 1 18.31 19.24 12.55
N VAL A 2 19.19 19.15 13.54
CA VAL A 2 18.84 18.62 14.87
C VAL A 2 18.19 19.79 15.61
N VAL A 3 16.89 19.67 15.89
CA VAL A 3 16.14 20.67 16.66
C VAL A 3 16.66 20.64 18.11
N HIS A 4 17.04 21.79 18.66
CA HIS A 4 17.68 21.87 19.98
C HIS A 4 16.68 21.54 21.11
N SER A 5 17.15 21.02 22.25
CA SER A 5 16.28 20.55 23.36
C SER A 5 15.33 21.62 23.89
N GLU A 6 15.79 22.87 23.99
CA GLU A 6 14.96 24.00 24.44
C GLU A 6 13.81 24.33 23.47
N GLU A 7 14.01 24.14 22.17
CA GLU A 7 12.98 24.39 21.15
C GLU A 7 11.86 23.35 21.27
N LEU A 8 12.21 22.09 21.53
CA LEU A 8 11.24 21.01 21.76
C LEU A 8 10.44 21.21 23.06
N ASP A 9 11.10 21.67 24.13
CA ASP A 9 10.44 22.01 25.40
C ASP A 9 9.40 23.13 25.21
N ARG A 10 9.70 24.13 24.35
CA ARG A 10 8.75 25.19 24.00
C ARG A 10 7.57 24.65 23.20
N MET A 11 7.77 23.66 22.35
CA MET A 11 6.70 23.04 21.56
C MET A 11 5.77 22.18 22.42
N GLU A 12 6.29 21.41 23.39
CA GLU A 12 5.45 20.63 24.33
C GLU A 12 4.54 21.52 25.18
N LYS A 13 4.98 22.74 25.51
CA LYS A 13 4.18 23.70 26.27
C LYS A 13 3.01 24.30 25.49
N LYS A 14 3.03 24.19 24.14
CA LYS A 14 2.05 24.81 23.25
C LYS A 14 0.97 23.83 22.76
N THR A 15 0.90 22.62 23.31
CA THR A 15 -0.19 21.72 22.92
C THR A 15 -1.50 22.21 23.53
N PRO A 16 -2.64 21.98 22.87
CA PRO A 16 -3.97 22.37 23.36
C PRO A 16 -4.26 21.82 24.75
N GLU A 17 -3.87 20.57 25.02
CA GLU A 17 -4.04 19.93 26.33
C GLU A 17 -3.21 20.64 27.40
N GLN A 18 -2.01 21.08 27.04
CA GLN A 18 -1.10 21.77 27.95
C GLN A 18 -1.53 23.21 28.18
N MET A 19 -2.06 23.89 27.17
CA MET A 19 -2.67 25.22 27.30
C MET A 19 -3.91 25.16 28.19
N LEU A 20 -4.81 24.19 27.96
CA LEU A 20 -5.98 23.99 28.81
C LEU A 20 -5.58 23.62 30.25
N ARG A 21 -4.50 22.85 30.45
CA ARG A 21 -3.97 22.57 31.79
C ARG A 21 -3.52 23.85 32.50
N VAL A 22 -2.77 24.69 31.79
CA VAL A 22 -2.25 25.97 32.31
C VAL A 22 -3.41 26.92 32.66
N GLU A 23 -4.46 26.94 31.84
CA GLU A 23 -5.68 27.70 32.09
C GLU A 23 -6.41 27.20 33.35
N LEU A 24 -6.60 25.88 33.48
CA LEU A 24 -7.19 25.26 34.67
C LEU A 24 -6.39 25.56 35.95
N GLU A 25 -5.06 25.51 35.88
CA GLU A 25 -4.19 25.78 37.03
C GLU A 25 -4.20 27.27 37.41
N ASN A 26 -4.07 28.18 36.44
CA ASN A 26 -3.82 29.60 36.72
C ASN A 26 -5.08 30.46 36.76
N GLU A 27 -6.07 30.18 35.91
CA GLU A 27 -7.30 30.98 35.81
C GLU A 27 -8.39 30.44 36.74
N PHE A 28 -8.44 29.12 36.92
CA PHE A 28 -9.45 28.45 37.75
C PHE A 28 -8.92 27.95 39.10
N GLY A 29 -7.61 28.10 39.36
CA GLY A 29 -6.99 27.77 40.64
C GLY A 29 -6.96 26.27 40.97
N PHE A 30 -7.12 25.39 39.98
CA PHE A 30 -7.05 23.96 40.21
C PHE A 30 -5.62 23.54 40.58
N SER A 31 -5.49 22.62 41.54
CA SER A 31 -4.18 22.00 41.80
C SER A 31 -3.75 21.18 40.58
N PRO A 32 -2.43 21.00 40.33
CA PRO A 32 -1.95 20.26 39.16
C PRO A 32 -2.51 18.84 39.05
N ILE A 33 -2.77 18.20 40.19
CA ILE A 33 -3.36 16.86 40.26
C ILE A 33 -4.82 16.89 39.80
N VAL A 34 -5.59 17.88 40.26
CA VAL A 34 -7.01 18.04 39.89
C VAL A 34 -7.14 18.43 38.43
N ALA A 35 -6.35 19.38 37.94
CA ALA A 35 -6.34 19.79 36.53
C ALA A 35 -6.04 18.60 35.60
N ARG A 36 -5.04 17.77 35.96
CA ARG A 36 -4.71 16.55 35.20
C ARG A 36 -5.82 15.50 35.25
N ALA A 37 -6.44 15.27 36.40
CA ALA A 37 -7.55 14.34 36.53
C ALA A 37 -8.76 14.77 35.70
N LEU A 38 -9.06 16.07 35.69
CA LEU A 38 -10.15 16.67 34.91
C LEU A 38 -9.89 16.54 33.40
N LEU A 39 -8.68 16.86 32.94
CA LEU A 39 -8.28 16.66 31.54
C LEU A 39 -8.47 15.22 31.07
N ASN A 40 -8.02 14.25 31.87
CA ASN A 40 -8.21 12.83 31.56
C ASN A 40 -9.69 12.44 31.52
N LYS A 41 -10.51 13.01 32.40
CA LYS A 41 -11.96 12.78 32.43
C LYS A 41 -12.66 13.39 31.21
N ILE A 42 -12.30 14.61 30.81
CA ILE A 42 -12.80 15.28 29.60
C ILE A 42 -12.41 14.48 28.35
N ALA A 43 -11.15 14.05 28.24
CA ALA A 43 -10.69 13.23 27.13
C ALA A 43 -11.47 11.91 27.04
N SER A 44 -11.68 11.23 28.18
CA SER A 44 -12.47 10.00 28.25
C SER A 44 -13.93 10.24 27.86
N TYR A 45 -14.53 11.34 28.33
CA TYR A 45 -15.91 11.72 28.04
C TYR A 45 -16.12 12.05 26.55
N ASN A 46 -15.19 12.78 25.94
CA ASN A 46 -15.23 13.11 24.52
C ASN A 46 -15.13 11.86 23.66
N ASN A 47 -14.23 10.93 24.03
CA ASN A 47 -14.08 9.65 23.33
C ASN A 47 -15.33 8.77 23.43
N SER A 48 -16.09 8.84 24.53
CA SER A 48 -17.31 8.03 24.73
C SER A 48 -18.58 8.63 24.13
N ASN A 49 -18.71 9.97 24.06
CA ASN A 49 -20.02 10.61 23.88
C ASN A 49 -20.17 11.46 22.60
N ASN A 50 -19.12 11.70 21.82
CA ASN A 50 -19.25 12.50 20.59
C ASN A 50 -18.31 12.01 19.47
N PRO A 51 -18.83 11.35 18.43
CA PRO A 51 -18.04 11.05 17.23
C PRO A 51 -17.66 12.31 16.43
N SER A 52 -18.22 13.47 16.77
CA SER A 52 -18.05 14.78 16.13
C SER A 52 -17.13 15.75 16.89
N ASN A 53 -16.62 15.41 18.08
CA ASN A 53 -15.69 16.28 18.79
C ASN A 53 -14.31 16.17 18.12
N GLN A 54 -14.02 17.10 17.21
CA GLN A 54 -12.74 17.18 16.53
C GLN A 54 -11.64 17.40 17.58
N SER A 55 -10.81 16.39 17.83
CA SER A 55 -9.60 16.60 18.60
C SER A 55 -8.72 17.59 17.82
N VAL A 56 -8.21 18.62 18.50
CA VAL A 56 -7.33 19.60 17.87
C VAL A 56 -6.18 18.87 17.15
N GLY A 57 -6.01 19.14 15.85
CA GLY A 57 -5.03 18.43 15.01
C GLY A 57 -5.63 17.42 14.03
N THR A 58 -6.95 17.22 14.00
CA THR A 58 -7.64 16.46 12.95
C THR A 58 -8.12 17.34 11.79
N ILE A 59 -8.13 16.78 10.58
CA ILE A 59 -8.70 17.41 9.38
C ILE A 59 -9.70 16.47 8.71
N PHE A 60 -10.57 17.03 7.86
CA PHE A 60 -11.26 16.25 6.84
C PHE A 60 -10.49 16.30 5.53
N TYR A 61 -10.37 15.15 4.88
CA TYR A 61 -9.65 15.00 3.62
C TYR A 61 -10.46 14.13 2.66
N TRP A 62 -10.46 14.49 1.38
CA TRP A 62 -11.15 13.71 0.35
C TRP A 62 -10.18 12.71 -0.24
N ALA A 63 -10.35 11.44 0.12
CA ALA A 63 -9.48 10.34 -0.32
C ALA A 63 -10.22 9.40 -1.27
N ALA A 64 -9.50 8.70 -2.14
CA ALA A 64 -10.11 7.76 -3.07
C ALA A 64 -10.76 6.58 -2.33
N SER A 65 -12.03 6.30 -2.64
CA SER A 65 -12.78 5.20 -2.05
C SER A 65 -12.08 3.86 -2.26
N SER A 66 -12.07 3.02 -1.23
CA SER A 66 -11.54 1.66 -1.26
C SER A 66 -12.21 0.74 -2.28
N LYS A 67 -13.42 1.09 -2.74
CA LYS A 67 -14.21 0.32 -3.72
C LYS A 67 -13.98 0.74 -5.16
N GLU A 68 -13.25 1.84 -5.42
CA GLU A 68 -13.04 2.32 -6.78
C GLU A 68 -11.96 1.52 -7.53
N PRO A 69 -12.18 1.11 -8.79
CA PRO A 69 -11.19 0.42 -9.62
C PRO A 69 -10.07 1.35 -10.10
N ALA A 70 -8.98 0.77 -10.64
CA ALA A 70 -7.83 1.53 -11.15
C ALA A 70 -8.17 2.15 -12.52
N GLY A 71 -7.54 3.29 -12.85
CA GLY A 71 -7.51 3.80 -14.22
C GLY A 71 -8.66 4.72 -14.65
N LYS A 72 -9.53 5.14 -13.72
CA LYS A 72 -10.46 6.24 -13.99
C LYS A 72 -9.73 7.60 -13.97
N PRO A 73 -10.13 8.56 -14.84
CA PRO A 73 -9.73 9.96 -14.70
C PRO A 73 -10.04 10.47 -13.29
N ILE A 74 -9.22 11.39 -12.76
CA ILE A 74 -9.37 11.93 -11.39
C ILE A 74 -10.77 12.52 -11.19
N GLU A 75 -11.34 13.07 -12.25
CA GLU A 75 -12.66 13.67 -12.33
C GLU A 75 -13.80 12.65 -12.14
N GLU A 76 -13.52 11.35 -12.31
CA GLU A 76 -14.48 10.24 -12.18
C GLU A 76 -14.21 9.34 -10.97
N ILE A 77 -13.20 9.67 -10.16
CA ILE A 77 -12.88 8.91 -8.94
C ILE A 77 -13.90 9.26 -7.87
N ASN A 78 -14.56 8.25 -7.31
CA ASN A 78 -15.41 8.43 -6.14
C ASN A 78 -14.54 8.73 -4.91
N LEU A 79 -14.63 9.96 -4.42
CA LEU A 79 -13.93 10.43 -3.24
C LEU A 79 -14.81 10.24 -2.00
N VAL A 80 -14.20 9.72 -0.94
CA VAL A 80 -14.80 9.58 0.37
C VAL A 80 -14.11 10.58 1.29
N GLN A 81 -14.92 11.37 1.99
CA GLN A 81 -14.41 12.25 3.03
C GLN A 81 -14.00 11.41 4.24
N VAL A 82 -12.73 11.51 4.64
CA VAL A 82 -12.16 10.83 5.80
C VAL A 82 -11.62 11.84 6.80
N ARG A 83 -11.68 11.49 8.08
CA ARG A 83 -11.07 12.25 9.18
C ARG A 83 -9.66 11.73 9.44
N LEU A 84 -8.67 12.61 9.37
CA LEU A 84 -7.25 12.27 9.57
C LEU A 84 -6.65 13.07 10.72
N THR A 85 -5.89 12.42 11.59
CA THR A 85 -5.20 13.04 12.73
C THR A 85 -3.78 13.42 12.32
N LEU A 86 -3.60 14.68 11.89
CA LEU A 86 -2.27 15.18 11.54
C LEU A 86 -1.39 15.35 12.76
N ASN A 87 -1.92 15.91 13.86
CA ASN A 87 -1.17 16.13 15.09
C ASN A 87 -1.81 15.36 16.25
N ALA A 88 -1.03 14.51 16.91
CA ALA A 88 -1.42 13.84 18.14
C ALA A 88 -0.57 14.32 19.32
N SER A 89 -1.10 14.23 20.52
CA SER A 89 -0.40 14.62 21.76
C SER A 89 0.93 13.90 21.98
N THR A 90 1.07 12.67 21.45
CA THR A 90 2.31 11.89 21.53
C THR A 90 3.42 12.36 20.58
N ASP A 91 3.12 13.19 19.58
CA ASP A 91 4.02 13.50 18.47
C ASP A 91 5.31 14.19 18.92
N ILE A 92 5.23 15.11 19.89
CA ILE A 92 6.44 15.80 20.37
C ILE A 92 7.37 14.83 21.11
N SER A 93 6.81 13.85 21.82
CA SER A 93 7.62 12.83 22.50
C SER A 93 8.37 11.94 21.50
N VAL A 94 7.75 11.60 20.37
CA VAL A 94 8.39 10.85 19.28
C VAL A 94 9.48 11.69 18.62
N LEU A 95 9.20 12.97 18.36
CA LEU A 95 10.18 13.90 17.80
C LEU A 95 11.41 14.03 18.69
N ARG A 96 11.22 14.18 20.00
CA ARG A 96 12.32 14.30 20.97
C ARG A 96 13.17 13.03 21.04
N LYS A 97 12.54 11.85 21.09
CA LYS A 97 13.25 10.57 21.28
C LYS A 97 13.89 10.03 20.00
N SER A 98 13.26 10.23 18.86
CA SER A 98 13.56 9.48 17.63
C SER A 98 13.67 10.36 16.38
N GLY A 99 13.49 11.67 16.53
CA GLY A 99 13.71 12.65 15.47
C GLY A 99 12.59 12.73 14.43
N MET A 100 12.79 13.64 13.47
CA MET A 100 11.78 14.02 12.48
C MET A 100 11.37 12.87 11.56
N GLN A 101 12.29 11.96 11.23
CA GLN A 101 11.98 10.80 10.40
C GLN A 101 10.99 9.87 11.10
N ALA A 102 11.25 9.51 12.36
CA ALA A 102 10.37 8.66 13.14
C ALA A 102 9.00 9.32 13.35
N LEU A 103 8.96 10.63 13.61
CA LEU A 103 7.70 11.35 13.70
C LEU A 103 6.90 11.26 12.39
N ARG A 104 7.55 11.45 11.24
CA ARG A 104 6.88 11.32 9.93
C ARG A 104 6.38 9.90 9.70
N GLU A 105 7.17 8.88 10.05
CA GLU A 105 6.77 7.47 9.93
C GLU A 105 5.54 7.13 10.79
N VAL A 106 5.50 7.61 12.03
CA VAL A 106 4.33 7.46 12.92
C VAL A 106 3.10 8.17 12.32
N LYS A 107 3.26 9.38 11.79
CA LYS A 107 2.16 10.10 11.13
C LYS A 107 1.68 9.38 9.87
N ILE A 108 2.58 8.86 9.03
CA ILE A 108 2.24 8.08 7.82
C ILE A 108 1.38 6.86 8.21
N ALA A 109 1.84 6.06 9.17
CA ALA A 109 1.10 4.88 9.62
C ALA A 109 -0.28 5.25 10.16
N ARG A 110 -0.37 6.31 10.97
CA ARG A 110 -1.64 6.79 11.54
C ARG A 110 -2.65 7.19 10.47
N ILE A 111 -2.30 8.13 9.59
CA ILE A 111 -3.27 8.68 8.63
C ILE A 111 -3.69 7.67 7.56
N THR A 112 -2.80 6.73 7.20
CA THR A 112 -3.12 5.66 6.25
C THR A 112 -4.06 4.63 6.86
N GLN A 113 -3.86 4.27 8.14
CA GLN A 113 -4.79 3.40 8.86
C GLN A 113 -6.15 4.06 9.04
N GLU A 114 -6.19 5.32 9.49
CA GLU A 114 -7.44 6.06 9.68
C GLU A 114 -8.25 6.18 8.37
N ALA A 115 -7.58 6.43 7.24
CA ALA A 115 -8.22 6.44 5.94
C ALA A 115 -8.81 5.06 5.57
N GLN A 116 -8.03 4.00 5.80
CA GLN A 116 -8.48 2.62 5.52
C GLN A 116 -9.70 2.24 6.36
N ASP A 117 -9.68 2.55 7.66
CA ASP A 117 -10.77 2.26 8.59
C ASP A 117 -12.07 2.96 8.16
N GLN A 118 -11.97 4.10 7.48
CA GLN A 118 -13.08 4.86 6.90
C GLN A 118 -13.39 4.50 5.44
N GLY A 119 -12.79 3.41 4.93
CA GLY A 119 -13.09 2.87 3.61
C GLY A 119 -12.47 3.67 2.46
N ALA A 120 -11.38 4.41 2.70
CA ALA A 120 -10.63 5.11 1.66
C ALA A 120 -9.13 4.74 1.69
N TYR A 121 -8.39 5.14 0.66
CA TYR A 121 -6.93 5.01 0.65
C TYR A 121 -6.27 6.31 0.19
N LEU A 122 -5.18 6.68 0.86
CA LEU A 122 -4.34 7.81 0.50
C LEU A 122 -3.28 7.40 -0.53
N THR A 123 -3.02 8.26 -1.51
CA THR A 123 -1.88 8.15 -2.42
C THR A 123 -0.58 8.59 -1.74
N GLN A 124 0.58 8.32 -2.36
CA GLN A 124 1.85 8.80 -1.80
C GLN A 124 1.97 10.34 -1.95
N GLU A 125 1.33 10.88 -2.98
CA GLU A 125 1.18 12.31 -3.27
C GLU A 125 0.32 13.00 -2.19
N ASP A 126 -0.82 12.40 -1.82
CA ASP A 126 -1.66 12.92 -0.73
C ASP A 126 -0.87 13.02 0.57
N ILE A 127 -0.17 11.94 0.94
CA ILE A 127 0.66 11.88 2.14
C ILE A 127 1.78 12.93 2.10
N ALA A 128 2.40 13.12 0.94
CA ALA A 128 3.46 14.11 0.75
C ALA A 128 2.94 15.54 1.01
N VAL A 129 1.76 15.88 0.46
CA VAL A 129 1.12 17.18 0.71
C VAL A 129 0.72 17.33 2.17
N LEU A 130 0.05 16.32 2.75
CA LEU A 130 -0.42 16.34 4.14
C LEU A 130 0.70 16.51 5.17
N LEU A 131 1.89 15.97 4.89
CA LEU A 131 3.04 15.97 5.79
C LEU A 131 4.16 16.92 5.35
N CYS A 132 3.87 17.86 4.43
CA CYS A 132 4.81 18.84 3.89
C CYS A 132 6.17 18.21 3.51
N SER A 133 6.12 17.08 2.81
CA SER A 133 7.27 16.25 2.46
C SER A 133 7.29 15.97 0.96
N SER A 134 8.38 15.39 0.44
CA SER A 134 8.42 14.94 -0.94
C SER A 134 7.92 13.50 -1.08
N VAL A 135 7.30 13.16 -2.20
CA VAL A 135 6.85 11.79 -2.53
C VAL A 135 8.02 10.78 -2.41
N ARG A 136 9.23 11.17 -2.82
CA ARG A 136 10.45 10.36 -2.65
C ARG A 136 10.74 10.05 -1.17
N THR A 137 10.57 11.03 -0.29
CA THR A 137 10.79 10.85 1.16
C THR A 137 9.73 9.95 1.75
N VAL A 138 8.46 10.18 1.40
CA VAL A 138 7.32 9.34 1.83
C VAL A 138 7.54 7.88 1.41
N ARG A 139 7.91 7.64 0.15
CA ARG A 139 8.21 6.30 -0.35
C ARG A 139 9.29 5.59 0.45
N ARG A 140 10.41 6.26 0.71
CA ARG A 140 11.51 5.72 1.52
C ARG A 140 11.06 5.35 2.93
N ASP A 141 10.25 6.20 3.57
CA ASP A 141 9.77 5.96 4.93
C ASP A 141 8.76 4.80 4.97
N ILE A 142 7.88 4.69 3.96
CA ILE A 142 7.00 3.52 3.78
C ILE A 142 7.82 2.23 3.63
N GLU A 143 8.88 2.24 2.82
CA GLU A 143 9.76 1.08 2.66
C GLU A 143 10.44 0.68 3.99
N ARG A 144 10.86 1.65 4.82
CA ARG A 144 11.42 1.38 6.15
C ARG A 144 10.40 0.79 7.10
N LEU A 145 9.20 1.36 7.17
CA LEU A 145 8.10 0.85 7.98
C LEU A 145 7.79 -0.62 7.63
N ARG A 146 7.76 -0.95 6.33
CA ARG A 146 7.56 -2.32 5.85
C ARG A 146 8.68 -3.28 6.23
N LYS A 147 9.94 -2.84 6.11
CA LYS A 147 11.09 -3.64 6.56
C LYS A 147 11.01 -3.97 8.06
N ASN A 148 10.34 -3.11 8.83
CA ASN A 148 10.08 -3.32 10.25
C ASN A 148 8.77 -4.07 10.54
N GLY A 149 8.11 -4.62 9.51
CA GLY A 149 6.89 -5.42 9.65
C GLY A 149 5.59 -4.61 9.80
N ILE A 150 5.63 -3.29 9.60
CA ILE A 150 4.45 -2.43 9.66
C ILE A 150 3.84 -2.35 8.26
N ASP A 151 2.61 -2.83 8.10
CA ASP A 151 1.85 -2.69 6.86
C ASP A 151 1.34 -1.24 6.71
N ILE A 152 1.42 -0.70 5.49
CA ILE A 152 1.05 0.69 5.21
C ILE A 152 0.05 0.71 4.03
N PRO A 153 -1.26 0.84 4.32
CA PRO A 153 -2.32 0.73 3.34
C PRO A 153 -2.44 2.02 2.50
N THR A 154 -1.70 2.08 1.39
CA THR A 154 -1.79 3.18 0.43
C THR A 154 -2.57 2.80 -0.81
N ARG A 155 -3.17 3.79 -1.49
CA ARG A 155 -3.89 3.64 -2.75
C ARG A 155 -2.96 3.05 -3.81
N GLY A 156 -1.73 3.57 -3.89
CA GLY A 156 -0.67 3.01 -4.69
C GLY A 156 -0.51 1.51 -4.45
N GLN A 157 -0.55 0.96 -3.24
CA GLN A 157 -0.46 -0.49 -3.04
C GLN A 157 -1.72 -1.28 -3.40
N LYS A 158 -2.89 -0.81 -2.99
CA LYS A 158 -4.16 -1.49 -3.28
C LYS A 158 -4.49 -1.48 -4.77
N MET A 159 -4.04 -0.45 -5.48
CA MET A 159 -4.22 -0.26 -6.92
C MET A 159 -2.98 -0.66 -7.75
N ASP A 160 -1.76 -0.63 -7.21
CA ASP A 160 -0.50 -1.19 -7.80
C ASP A 160 -0.29 -2.68 -7.49
N ILE A 161 -1.29 -3.38 -6.96
CA ILE A 161 -1.53 -4.76 -7.44
C ILE A 161 -1.74 -4.73 -8.99
N GLY A 162 -1.91 -3.54 -9.58
CA GLY A 162 -1.74 -3.22 -11.00
C GLY A 162 -0.50 -2.35 -11.36
N LYS A 163 0.65 -2.38 -10.69
CA LYS A 163 1.99 -1.95 -11.25
C LYS A 163 3.17 -2.74 -10.70
N GLY A 164 2.98 -3.56 -9.67
CA GLY A 164 3.76 -4.77 -9.51
C GLY A 164 3.41 -5.74 -10.63
N VAL A 165 4.39 -6.53 -11.07
CA VAL A 165 4.18 -7.76 -11.86
C VAL A 165 2.87 -8.41 -11.40
N SER A 166 1.95 -8.75 -12.31
CA SER A 166 0.71 -9.42 -11.92
C SER A 166 1.05 -10.56 -10.98
N HIS A 167 0.28 -10.73 -9.91
CA HIS A 167 0.49 -11.86 -8.98
C HIS A 167 0.53 -13.20 -9.75
N LYS A 168 -0.09 -13.26 -10.94
CA LYS A 168 0.01 -14.35 -11.94
C LYS A 168 1.39 -14.46 -12.58
N ALA A 169 1.96 -13.36 -13.06
CA ALA A 169 3.29 -13.32 -13.67
C ALA A 169 4.40 -13.61 -12.64
N GLN A 170 4.23 -13.20 -11.38
CA GLN A 170 5.16 -13.57 -10.31
C GLN A 170 5.16 -15.08 -10.02
N ILE A 171 3.98 -15.72 -10.01
CA ILE A 171 3.85 -17.17 -9.86
C ILE A 171 4.54 -17.91 -11.02
N VAL A 172 4.31 -17.44 -12.25
CA VAL A 172 4.97 -18.00 -13.45
C VAL A 172 6.48 -17.81 -13.38
N GLU A 173 6.97 -16.64 -12.94
CA GLU A 173 8.40 -16.41 -12.77
C GLU A 173 9.02 -17.35 -11.73
N LEU A 174 8.36 -17.61 -10.60
CA LEU A 174 8.81 -18.58 -9.60
C LEU A 174 8.88 -20.01 -10.19
N TYR A 175 7.87 -20.40 -10.98
CA TYR A 175 7.90 -21.67 -11.69
C TYR A 175 9.09 -21.78 -12.67
N LEU A 176 9.33 -20.73 -13.46
CA LEU A 176 10.49 -20.66 -14.38
C LEU A 176 11.84 -20.69 -13.64
N LYS A 177 11.89 -20.22 -12.39
CA LYS A 177 13.06 -20.32 -11.50
C LYS A 177 13.23 -21.70 -10.83
N ASN A 178 12.50 -22.73 -11.28
CA ASN A 178 12.54 -24.11 -10.76
C ASN A 178 12.01 -24.31 -9.33
N TYR A 179 11.20 -23.40 -8.80
CA TYR A 179 10.49 -23.66 -7.54
C TYR A 179 9.45 -24.77 -7.72
N GLN A 180 9.28 -25.62 -6.70
CA GLN A 180 8.23 -26.64 -6.71
C GLN A 180 6.87 -26.00 -6.38
N TYR A 181 5.79 -26.67 -6.78
CA TYR A 181 4.42 -26.18 -6.54
C TYR A 181 4.19 -25.89 -5.05
N THR A 182 4.62 -26.80 -4.17
CA THR A 182 4.53 -26.64 -2.72
C THR A 182 5.27 -25.41 -2.19
N ASP A 183 6.40 -25.05 -2.81
CA ASP A 183 7.14 -23.85 -2.43
C ASP A 183 6.41 -22.60 -2.90
N ILE A 184 5.90 -22.60 -4.14
CA ILE A 184 5.13 -21.49 -4.69
C ILE A 184 3.86 -21.25 -3.86
N GLU A 185 3.16 -22.30 -3.44
CA GLU A 185 2.00 -22.18 -2.53
C GLU A 185 2.38 -21.48 -1.22
N ARG A 186 3.49 -21.89 -0.59
CA ARG A 186 3.98 -21.27 0.67
C ARG A 186 4.38 -19.81 0.49
N HIS A 187 5.02 -19.47 -0.63
CA HIS A 187 5.51 -18.12 -0.90
C HIS A 187 4.42 -17.15 -1.33
N THR A 188 3.38 -17.63 -2.01
CA THR A 188 2.36 -16.77 -2.67
C THR A 188 0.95 -16.92 -2.08
N LYS A 189 0.73 -17.91 -1.21
CA LYS A 189 -0.57 -18.26 -0.61
C LYS A 189 -1.66 -18.61 -1.64
N HIS A 190 -1.28 -19.06 -2.85
CA HIS A 190 -2.21 -19.60 -3.84
C HIS A 190 -2.35 -21.11 -3.72
N SER A 191 -3.49 -21.64 -4.17
CA SER A 191 -3.68 -23.08 -4.32
C SER A 191 -2.98 -23.63 -5.55
N THR A 192 -2.58 -24.91 -5.52
CA THR A 192 -2.03 -25.67 -6.66
C THR A 192 -2.87 -25.50 -7.92
N ALA A 193 -4.21 -25.58 -7.82
CA ALA A 193 -5.12 -25.38 -8.96
C ALA A 193 -5.02 -23.98 -9.59
N SER A 194 -4.79 -22.94 -8.76
CA SER A 194 -4.59 -21.58 -9.28
C SER A 194 -3.23 -21.43 -9.96
N ILE A 195 -2.18 -22.03 -9.39
CA ILE A 195 -0.82 -22.03 -9.94
C ILE A 195 -0.81 -22.73 -11.30
N GLU A 196 -1.42 -23.91 -11.40
CA GLU A 196 -1.52 -24.67 -12.65
C GLU A 196 -2.22 -23.86 -13.74
N ARG A 197 -3.35 -23.22 -13.41
CA ARG A 197 -4.07 -22.35 -14.35
C ARG A 197 -3.18 -21.22 -14.88
N TYR A 198 -2.39 -20.56 -14.03
CA TYR A 198 -1.50 -19.48 -14.48
C TYR A 198 -0.35 -19.97 -15.37
N ILE A 199 0.17 -21.17 -15.11
CA ILE A 199 1.19 -21.80 -15.96
C ILE A 199 0.59 -22.19 -17.32
N GLN A 200 -0.64 -22.70 -17.35
CA GLN A 200 -1.35 -23.00 -18.59
C GLN A 200 -1.63 -21.73 -19.39
N ASP A 201 -2.06 -20.65 -18.73
CA ASP A 201 -2.29 -19.35 -19.35
C ASP A 201 -1.01 -18.79 -19.98
N PHE A 202 0.11 -18.85 -19.27
CA PHE A 202 1.42 -18.49 -19.82
C PHE A 202 1.82 -19.36 -21.01
N SER A 203 1.58 -20.67 -20.93
CA SER A 203 1.88 -21.61 -22.02
C SER A 203 1.13 -21.27 -23.29
N ARG A 204 -0.17 -20.90 -23.20
CA ARG A 204 -0.97 -20.43 -24.34
C ARG A 204 -0.39 -19.18 -24.98
N VAL A 205 0.05 -18.19 -24.18
CA VAL A 205 0.67 -16.98 -24.71
C VAL A 205 2.01 -17.29 -25.39
N VAL A 206 2.84 -18.16 -24.83
CA VAL A 206 4.09 -18.61 -25.47
C VAL A 206 3.82 -19.33 -26.80
N MET A 207 2.74 -20.13 -26.89
CA MET A 207 2.34 -20.78 -28.15
C MET A 207 2.00 -19.76 -29.23
N LEU A 208 1.19 -18.76 -28.89
CA LEU A 208 0.74 -17.75 -29.85
C LEU A 208 1.90 -16.81 -30.26
N LEU A 209 2.81 -16.46 -29.34
CA LEU A 209 4.01 -15.69 -29.65
C LEU A 209 4.96 -16.44 -30.61
N ASN A 210 5.06 -17.77 -30.49
CA ASN A 210 5.86 -18.59 -31.43
C ASN A 210 5.20 -18.76 -32.81
N GLN A 211 3.95 -18.31 -33.00
CA GLN A 211 3.27 -18.27 -34.29
C GLN A 211 3.39 -16.89 -34.97
N ASP A 212 4.28 -16.03 -34.47
CA ASP A 212 4.50 -14.66 -34.95
C ASP A 212 3.23 -13.78 -34.91
N LEU A 213 2.27 -14.13 -34.05
CA LEU A 213 1.07 -13.31 -33.84
C LEU A 213 1.40 -12.05 -33.04
N ASN A 214 0.79 -10.94 -33.44
CA ASN A 214 0.92 -9.68 -32.71
C ASN A 214 0.04 -9.70 -31.43
N ILE A 215 0.31 -8.79 -30.50
CA ILE A 215 -0.39 -8.73 -29.20
C ILE A 215 -1.89 -8.47 -29.36
N ALA A 216 -2.30 -7.74 -30.40
CA ALA A 216 -3.70 -7.45 -30.69
C ALA A 216 -4.48 -8.72 -31.09
N ASP A 217 -3.82 -9.66 -31.78
CA ASP A 217 -4.39 -10.95 -32.18
C ASP A 217 -4.35 -11.98 -31.05
N ILE A 218 -3.35 -11.91 -30.18
CA ILE A 218 -3.22 -12.78 -29.00
C ILE A 218 -4.34 -12.50 -27.99
N ARG A 219 -4.75 -11.24 -27.85
CA ARG A 219 -5.76 -10.80 -26.88
C ARG A 219 -7.10 -11.54 -26.98
N PRO A 220 -7.79 -11.60 -28.14
CA PRO A 220 -9.02 -12.37 -28.29
C PRO A 220 -8.78 -13.88 -28.18
N ALA A 221 -7.65 -14.39 -28.66
CA ALA A 221 -7.34 -15.84 -28.63
C ALA A 221 -7.05 -16.36 -27.20
N ALA A 222 -6.40 -15.56 -26.36
CA ALA A 222 -6.02 -15.94 -25.01
C ALA A 222 -7.08 -15.59 -23.95
N ASN A 223 -8.07 -14.74 -24.28
CA ASN A 223 -9.04 -14.18 -23.34
C ASN A 223 -8.36 -13.55 -22.10
N MET A 224 -7.31 -12.76 -22.34
CA MET A 224 -6.49 -12.12 -21.30
C MET A 224 -6.43 -10.61 -21.52
N SER A 225 -6.09 -9.88 -20.46
CA SER A 225 -5.81 -8.45 -20.61
C SER A 225 -4.50 -8.25 -21.38
N GLU A 226 -4.48 -7.21 -22.21
CA GLU A 226 -3.31 -6.82 -23.01
C GLU A 226 -2.06 -6.67 -22.17
N ARG A 227 -2.22 -6.09 -20.97
CA ARG A 227 -1.17 -5.95 -19.97
C ARG A 227 -0.59 -7.30 -19.51
N LEU A 228 -1.42 -8.30 -19.20
CA LEU A 228 -0.92 -9.61 -18.78
C LEU A 228 -0.12 -10.28 -19.91
N ILE A 229 -0.54 -10.07 -21.16
CA ILE A 229 0.17 -10.55 -22.35
C ILE A 229 1.54 -9.89 -22.46
N TYR A 230 1.64 -8.57 -22.22
CA TYR A 230 2.93 -7.87 -22.16
C TYR A 230 3.85 -8.43 -21.06
N GLU A 231 3.32 -8.70 -19.86
CA GLU A 231 4.10 -9.27 -18.76
C GLU A 231 4.60 -10.69 -19.08
N TYR A 232 3.75 -11.53 -19.69
CA TYR A 232 4.14 -12.86 -20.16
C TYR A 232 5.13 -12.82 -21.32
N LYS A 233 4.99 -11.87 -22.25
CA LYS A 233 5.96 -11.65 -23.31
C LYS A 233 7.34 -11.28 -22.74
N ALA A 234 7.38 -10.39 -21.75
CA ALA A 234 8.63 -10.02 -21.09
C ALA A 234 9.30 -11.22 -20.38
N LEU A 235 8.51 -12.06 -19.69
CA LEU A 235 9.03 -13.32 -19.11
C LEU A 235 9.55 -14.28 -20.19
N TYR A 236 8.82 -14.40 -21.30
CA TYR A 236 9.23 -15.22 -22.43
C TYR A 236 10.58 -14.76 -23.01
N GLU A 237 10.72 -13.48 -23.35
CA GLU A 237 11.95 -12.91 -23.92
C GLU A 237 13.14 -13.08 -22.97
N LYS A 238 12.94 -12.79 -21.68
CA LYS A 238 13.96 -12.96 -20.63
C LYS A 238 14.44 -14.41 -20.56
N TYR A 239 13.54 -15.35 -20.29
CA TYR A 239 13.92 -16.75 -20.05
C TYR A 239 14.28 -17.53 -21.33
N ASN A 240 13.89 -17.03 -22.49
CA ASN A 240 14.35 -17.56 -23.78
C ASN A 240 15.83 -17.23 -24.03
N SER A 241 16.28 -16.02 -23.68
CA SER A 241 17.70 -15.67 -23.79
C SER A 241 18.58 -16.42 -22.78
N GLU A 242 18.02 -16.81 -21.63
CA GLU A 242 18.70 -17.61 -20.59
C GLU A 242 18.69 -19.15 -20.86
N ASN A 243 18.12 -19.62 -21.98
CA ASN A 243 17.96 -21.05 -22.31
C ASN A 243 17.35 -21.90 -21.18
N ASN A 244 16.28 -21.38 -20.56
CA ASN A 244 15.66 -21.97 -19.38
C ASN A 244 15.00 -23.35 -19.66
N SER A 245 15.29 -24.34 -18.80
CA SER A 245 14.78 -25.72 -18.95
C SER A 245 13.25 -25.83 -18.90
N ARG A 246 12.59 -25.12 -17.97
CA ARG A 246 11.13 -25.11 -17.83
C ARG A 246 10.45 -24.44 -19.02
N LEU A 247 11.05 -23.37 -19.55
CA LEU A 247 10.53 -22.75 -20.76
C LEU A 247 10.65 -23.69 -21.96
N ASN A 248 11.76 -24.42 -22.08
CA ASN A 248 11.95 -25.42 -23.13
C ASN A 248 10.96 -26.60 -23.01
N GLU A 249 10.61 -27.03 -21.79
CA GLU A 249 9.52 -28.00 -21.55
C GLU A 249 8.15 -27.47 -22.01
N ILE A 250 7.85 -26.19 -21.74
CA ILE A 250 6.60 -25.56 -22.20
C ILE A 250 6.58 -25.52 -23.73
N LYS A 251 7.69 -25.13 -24.37
CA LYS A 251 7.84 -25.11 -25.83
C LYS A 251 7.69 -26.50 -26.46
N SER A 252 8.28 -27.54 -25.87
CA SER A 252 8.20 -28.89 -26.43
C SER A 252 6.78 -29.47 -26.33
N LYS A 253 6.07 -29.24 -25.22
CA LYS A 253 4.66 -29.63 -25.05
C LYS A 253 3.73 -28.90 -26.02
N ALA A 254 3.99 -27.62 -26.27
CA ALA A 254 3.28 -26.83 -27.28
C ALA A 254 3.41 -27.40 -28.71
N ILE A 255 4.58 -27.94 -29.07
CA ILE A 255 4.82 -28.53 -30.39
C ILE A 255 4.05 -29.86 -30.56
N ILE A 256 3.85 -30.64 -29.50
CA ILE A 256 3.19 -31.95 -29.55
C ILE A 256 1.69 -31.82 -29.90
N VAL A 257 1.00 -30.77 -29.44
CA VAL A 257 -0.41 -30.53 -29.77
C VAL A 257 -0.62 -30.34 -31.29
N LYS A 258 0.39 -29.84 -32.01
CA LYS A 258 0.36 -29.67 -33.47
C LYS A 258 0.35 -31.00 -34.24
N LYS A 259 0.82 -32.12 -33.64
CA LYS A 259 0.81 -33.45 -34.28
C LYS A 259 -0.46 -34.26 -34.00
N GLY A 260 -1.27 -33.89 -33.01
CA GLY A 260 -2.52 -34.58 -32.66
C GLY A 260 -3.79 -33.97 -33.26
N GLY A 261 -3.66 -32.89 -34.03
CA GLY A 261 -4.78 -32.08 -34.51
C GLY A 261 -4.99 -32.13 -36.02
N ILE A 262 -4.83 -33.28 -36.66
CA ILE A 262 -5.49 -33.62 -37.94
C ILE A 262 -5.63 -35.13 -37.94
N HIS A 263 -6.85 -35.65 -37.79
CA HIS A 263 -7.37 -36.79 -38.57
C HIS A 263 -8.86 -37.02 -38.24
N ALA A 264 -9.64 -37.02 -39.34
CA ALA A 264 -11.06 -37.30 -39.50
C ALA A 264 -12.04 -36.22 -39.03
#